data_AF-A0A1Q7B5P5-F1
#
_entry.id   AF-A0A1Q7B5P5-F1
#
_cell.length_a   1.000
_cell.length_b   1.000
_cell.length_c   1.000
_cell.angle_alpha   90.00
_cell.angle_beta   90.00
_cell.angle_gamma   90.00
#
_symmetry.space_group_name_H-M   'P 1'
#
loop_
_entity.id
_entity.type
_entity.pdbx_description
1 polymer ?
#
loop_
_entity_poly.entity_id
_entity_poly.type
_entity_poly.pdbx_seq_one_letter_code
_entity_poly.pdbx_strand_id
1 'polypeptide(L)' 'MGAITLEEAERDHIRKTLEYTRWVVAGPNGAAVRLGMKRSTLYFRMQKLGISRSNQDPLPAQQSNPNIGMDLPLD' A
#
# COMPACT_ATOMS: atom_id res chain seq x y z
N MET A 1 20.54 -13.93 12.15
CA MET A 1 19.99 -12.65 11.64
C MET A 1 19.32 -12.94 10.31
N GLY A 2 17.99 -13.01 10.28
CA GLY A 2 17.25 -13.27 9.04
C GLY A 2 17.27 -12.01 8.17
N ALA A 3 17.47 -12.18 6.87
CA ALA A 3 17.36 -11.09 5.91
C ALA A 3 15.90 -10.60 5.88
N ILE A 4 15.70 -9.29 6.03
CA ILE A 4 14.40 -8.66 5.80
C ILE A 4 14.16 -8.74 4.29
N THR A 5 13.03 -9.33 3.89
CA THR A 5 12.68 -9.39 2.47
C THR A 5 12.36 -7.99 1.96
N LEU A 6 12.52 -7.75 0.66
CA LEU A 6 12.17 -6.47 0.06
C LEU A 6 10.69 -6.10 0.33
N GLU A 7 9.82 -7.11 0.33
CA GLU A 7 8.39 -6.93 0.64
C GLU A 7 8.17 -6.50 2.10
N GLU A 8 8.90 -7.04 3.07
CA GLU A 8 8.79 -6.66 4.46
C GLU A 8 9.31 -5.23 4.70
N ALA A 9 10.43 -4.86 4.07
CA ALA A 9 10.95 -3.51 4.13
C ALA A 9 9.99 -2.49 3.50
N GLU A 10 9.39 -2.84 2.37
CA GLU A 10 8.40 -2.00 1.68
C GLU A 10 7.11 -1.85 2.51
N ARG A 11 6.61 -2.95 3.07
CA ARG A 11 5.45 -2.95 3.95
C ARG A 11 5.67 -2.02 5.13
N ASP A 12 6.80 -2.17 5.81
CA ASP A 12 7.14 -1.35 6.98
C ASP A 12 7.26 0.13 6.61
N HIS A 13 7.87 0.44 5.46
CA HIS A 13 8.01 1.80 4.97
C HIS A 13 6.66 2.47 4.66
N ILE A 14 5.77 1.75 3.96
CA ILE A 14 4.42 2.25 3.65
C ILE A 14 3.61 2.42 4.93
N ARG A 15 3.64 1.46 5.85
CA ARG A 15 2.94 1.52 7.14
C ARG A 15 3.38 2.74 7.96
N LYS A 16 4.69 2.91 8.18
CA LYS A 16 5.24 4.04 8.93
C LYS A 16 4.84 5.39 8.32
N THR A 17 4.81 5.45 7.00
CA THR A 17 4.42 6.69 6.30
C THR A 17 2.93 6.97 6.48
N LEU A 18 2.07 5.94 6.40
CA LEU A 18 0.64 6.09 6.69
C LEU A 18 0.40 6.51 8.15
N GLU A 19 1.10 5.93 9.11
CA GLU A 19 1.01 6.33 10.53
C GLU A 19 1.42 7.81 10.71
N TYR A 20 2.54 8.20 10.11
CA TYR A 20 3.03 9.59 10.15
C TYR A 20 2.01 10.58 9.55
N THR A 21 1.33 10.20 8.47
CA THR A 21 0.28 11.04 7.87
C THR A 21 -1.09 10.86 8.54
N ARG A 22 -1.18 10.16 9.67
CA ARG A 22 -2.46 9.85 10.35
C ARG A 22 -3.47 9.16 9.42
N TRP A 23 -2.97 8.25 8.60
CA TRP A 23 -3.68 7.48 7.59
C TRP A 23 -4.27 8.32 6.45
N VAL A 24 -3.73 9.53 6.23
CA VAL A 24 -4.08 10.35 5.07
C VAL A 24 -3.31 9.81 3.85
N VAL A 25 -4.04 9.20 2.92
CA VAL A 25 -3.48 8.58 1.69
C VAL A 25 -3.26 9.62 0.58
N ALA A 26 -4.14 10.62 0.49
CA ALA A 26 -4.21 11.58 -0.62
C ALA A 26 -4.00 13.04 -0.17
N GLY A 27 -3.75 13.93 -1.12
CA GLY A 27 -3.50 15.35 -0.88
C GLY A 27 -2.01 15.69 -0.75
N PRO A 28 -1.66 16.98 -0.68
CA PRO A 28 -0.27 17.45 -0.69
C PRO A 28 0.56 16.93 0.49
N ASN A 29 -0.09 16.61 1.62
CA ASN A 29 0.55 16.03 2.81
C ASN A 29 0.25 14.53 2.96
N GLY A 30 -0.35 13.89 1.96
CA GLY A 30 -0.73 12.49 2.01
C GLY A 30 0.45 11.54 1.83
N ALA A 31 0.27 10.29 2.25
CA ALA A 31 1.28 9.26 2.19
C ALA A 31 1.78 9.02 0.75
N ALA A 32 0.92 9.12 -0.26
CA ALA A 32 1.30 8.94 -1.66
C ALA A 32 2.37 9.97 -2.10
N VAL A 33 2.18 11.25 -1.74
CA VAL A 33 3.13 12.33 -2.06
C VAL A 33 4.44 12.13 -1.33
N ARG A 34 4.39 11.76 -0.03
CA ARG A 34 5.59 11.51 0.78
C ARG A 34 6.40 10.30 0.30
N LEU A 35 5.70 9.30 -0.22
CA LEU A 35 6.30 8.10 -0.80
C LEU A 35 6.69 8.30 -2.29
N GLY A 36 6.45 9.48 -2.86
CA GLY A 36 6.78 9.78 -4.26
C GLY A 36 6.01 8.93 -5.27
N MET A 37 4.84 8.41 -4.90
CA MET A 37 4.07 7.50 -5.75
C MET A 37 2.65 8.01 -6.01
N LYS A 38 2.05 7.58 -7.12
CA LYS A 38 0.64 7.86 -7.42
C LYS A 38 -0.25 7.26 -6.34
N ARG A 39 -1.36 7.93 -6.02
CA ARG A 39 -2.37 7.43 -5.08
C ARG A 39 -2.85 6.02 -5.42
N SER A 40 -3.08 5.73 -6.71
CA SER A 40 -3.50 4.41 -7.19
C SER A 40 -2.43 3.34 -6.98
N THR A 41 -1.15 3.67 -7.18
CA THR A 41 -0.03 2.78 -6.89
C THR A 41 0.08 2.49 -5.40
N LEU A 42 -0.06 3.51 -4.55
CA LEU A 42 -0.06 3.31 -3.09
C LEU A 42 -1.22 2.39 -2.68
N TYR A 43 -2.41 2.61 -3.20
CA TYR A 43 -3.57 1.77 -2.92
C TYR A 43 -3.35 0.30 -3.34
N PHE A 44 -2.82 0.08 -4.54
CA PHE A 44 -2.46 -1.26 -5.01
C PHE A 44 -1.42 -1.94 -4.13
N ARG A 45 -0.36 -1.22 -3.73
CA ARG A 45 0.66 -1.74 -2.82
C ARG A 45 0.10 -2.06 -1.44
N MET A 46 -0.78 -1.20 -0.91
CA MET A 46 -1.48 -1.46 0.35
C MET A 46 -2.30 -2.75 0.28
N GLN A 47 -3.05 -2.97 -0.81
CA GLN A 47 -3.80 -4.23 -1.00
C GLN A 47 -2.87 -5.44 -1.15
N LYS A 48 -1.81 -5.32 -1.96
CA LYS A 48 -0.83 -6.41 -2.17
C LYS A 48 -0.12 -6.82 -0.88
N LEU A 49 0.24 -5.83 -0.05
CA LEU A 49 1.00 -6.03 1.17
C LEU A 49 0.11 -6.23 2.42
N GLY A 50 -1.22 -6.19 2.26
CA GLY A 50 -2.18 -6.37 3.34
C GLY A 50 -2.25 -5.19 4.33
N ILE A 51 -1.89 -3.98 3.91
CA ILE A 51 -1.83 -2.80 4.79
C ILE A 51 -3.20 -2.14 4.87
N SER A 52 -3.82 -2.16 6.05
CA SER A 52 -5.15 -1.58 6.31
C SER A 52 -5.17 -0.78 7.61
N ARG A 53 -6.03 0.25 7.67
CA ARG A 53 -6.22 1.11 8.86
C ARG A 53 -6.95 0.39 10.00
N SER A 54 -7.62 -0.72 9.69
CA SER A 54 -8.32 -1.52 10.70
C SER A 54 -7.34 -1.95 11.78
N ASN A 55 -7.71 -1.67 13.03
CA ASN A 55 -6.93 -1.89 14.25
C ASN A 55 -6.75 -3.39 14.61
N GLN A 56 -6.74 -4.25 13.59
CA GLN A 56 -6.65 -5.69 13.65
C GLN A 56 -5.87 -6.08 12.40
N ASP A 57 -4.65 -6.57 12.58
CA ASP A 57 -4.07 -7.49 11.62
C ASP A 57 -4.82 -8.82 11.83
N PRO A 58 -5.62 -9.27 10.85
CA PRO A 58 -5.69 -10.71 10.68
C PRO A 58 -5.10 -11.12 9.35
N LEU A 59 -3.93 -11.76 9.43
CA LEU A 59 -3.51 -13.01 8.79
C LEU A 59 -3.74 -13.18 7.27
N PRO A 60 -2.76 -13.74 6.55
CA PRO A 60 -2.84 -13.95 5.11
C PRO A 60 -3.73 -15.16 4.81
N ALA A 61 -4.95 -14.93 4.38
CA ALA A 61 -5.72 -15.95 3.68
C ALA A 61 -6.61 -15.31 2.62
N GLN A 62 -6.50 -15.85 1.40
CA GLN A 62 -7.34 -15.61 0.23
C GLN A 62 -7.06 -14.32 -0.55
N GLN A 63 -5.92 -14.34 -1.24
CA GLN A 63 -5.78 -13.64 -2.51
C GLN A 63 -6.61 -14.36 -3.58
N SER A 64 -7.93 -14.27 -3.46
CA SER A 64 -8.88 -14.59 -4.52
C SER A 64 -9.56 -13.29 -4.92
N ASN A 65 -9.08 -12.65 -5.99
CA ASN A 65 -9.96 -12.31 -7.10
C ASN A 65 -9.16 -12.01 -8.39
N PRO A 66 -9.53 -12.60 -9.53
CA PRO A 66 -8.93 -12.33 -10.83
C PRO A 66 -9.57 -11.07 -11.46
N ASN A 67 -8.85 -10.48 -12.42
CA ASN A 67 -9.27 -9.36 -13.29
C ASN A 67 -9.33 -7.98 -12.64
N ILE A 68 -8.24 -7.22 -12.80
CA ILE A 68 -8.35 -5.79 -13.12
C ILE A 68 -7.83 -5.65 -14.55
N GLY A 69 -8.70 -5.99 -15.51
CA GLY A 69 -8.62 -5.41 -16.84
C GLY A 69 -9.05 -3.97 -16.70
N MET A 70 -8.11 -3.05 -16.80
CA MET A 70 -8.41 -1.65 -17.08
C MET A 70 -7.63 -1.32 -18.33
N ASP A 71 -8.34 -1.46 -19.45
CA ASP A 71 -8.09 -0.74 -20.69
C ASP A 71 -7.76 0.72 -20.34
N LEU A 72 -6.50 1.08 -20.57
CA LEU A 72 -6.00 2.44 -20.41
C LEU A 72 -6.09 3.08 -21.79
N PRO A 73 -7.04 4.00 -22.06
CA PRO A 73 -6.84 4.92 -23.17
C PRO A 73 -5.70 5.85 -22.76
N LEU A 74 -4.55 5.66 -23.41
CA LEU A 74 -3.56 6.70 -23.59
C LEU A 74 -4.09 7.55 -24.75
N ASP A 75 -4.42 8.81 -24.49
CA ASP A 75 -4.62 9.81 -25.57
C ASP A 75 -3.43 9.76 -26.56
#